data_AF-A0A7C5G708-F1
#
_entry.id   AF-A0A7C5G708-F1
#
_cell.length_a   1.000
_cell.length_b   1.000
_cell.length_c   1.000
_cell.angle_alpha   90.00
_cell.angle_beta   90.00
_cell.angle_gamma   90.00
#
_symmetry.space_group_name_H-M   'P 1'
#
loop_
_entity.id
_entity.type
_entity.pdbx_description
1 polymer ?
#
loop_
_entity_poly.entity_id
_entity_poly.type
_entity_poly.pdbx_seq_one_letter_code
_entity_poly.pdbx_strand_id
1 'polypeptide(L)'
;MVLKEKIYLQFKDFKFQYLSLNFNENFLKKVKENINFSPQPVKVLIPNKKQKANFLFLLNSIDFSLWCYPENWNYRGQKGYFGFEKRFYDFFKKCGLQKVDFKDFKYLVSPKENKKLAFLRYKIYIQTLDWLNQNYKGSFLNFLKKYGNYPEKFVLTLTQLPQYNDIVPKYNIYFYKKAQLLYWEMYLYGLLKDKTKAKHLTIFPDYQVVAIFHYFGILKYNSKLTSLIYQGKEIKSGSK
;
A
#
# COMPACT_ATOMS: atom_id res chain seq x y z
N MET A 1 10.46 24.69 -4.60
CA MET A 1 9.25 24.91 -3.77
C MET A 1 8.73 23.55 -3.32
N VAL A 2 8.90 23.24 -2.04
CA VAL A 2 8.60 21.93 -1.44
C VAL A 2 7.08 21.74 -1.40
N LEU A 3 6.56 20.52 -1.62
CA LEU A 3 5.12 20.19 -1.59
C LEU A 3 4.39 20.81 -0.37
N LYS A 4 5.10 20.86 0.77
CA LYS A 4 4.70 21.53 2.00
C LYS A 4 4.26 23.00 1.76
N GLU A 5 5.08 23.79 1.08
CA GLU A 5 4.84 25.23 0.85
C GLU A 5 3.61 25.47 -0.05
N LYS A 6 3.40 24.62 -1.06
CA LYS A 6 2.20 24.67 -1.92
C LYS A 6 0.91 24.36 -1.16
N ILE A 7 0.95 23.37 -0.27
CA ILE A 7 -0.18 23.04 0.61
C ILE A 7 -0.50 24.24 1.51
N TYR A 8 0.49 24.83 2.20
CA TYR A 8 0.24 25.99 3.07
C TYR A 8 -0.36 27.19 2.35
N LEU A 9 0.01 27.45 1.10
CA LEU A 9 -0.53 28.58 0.32
C LEU A 9 -2.02 28.41 -0.04
N GLN A 10 -2.50 27.17 -0.19
CA GLN A 10 -3.92 26.88 -0.50
C GLN A 10 -4.82 26.83 0.74
N PHE A 11 -4.25 26.76 1.94
CA PHE A 11 -4.99 26.60 3.19
C PHE A 11 -4.80 27.80 4.14
N LYS A 12 -4.74 29.02 3.61
CA LYS A 12 -4.55 30.26 4.41
C LYS A 12 -5.56 30.43 5.55
N ASP A 13 -6.75 29.87 5.39
CA ASP A 13 -7.83 29.97 6.39
C ASP A 13 -7.79 28.85 7.45
N PHE A 14 -6.87 27.88 7.33
CA PHE A 14 -6.72 26.81 8.30
C PHE A 14 -5.63 27.16 9.32
N LYS A 15 -6.04 27.24 10.59
CA LYS A 15 -5.10 27.38 11.71
C LYS A 15 -4.52 25.99 12.05
N PHE A 16 -3.39 25.65 11.44
CA PHE A 16 -2.69 24.41 11.77
C PHE A 16 -2.08 24.51 13.16
N GLN A 17 -2.51 23.65 14.08
CA GLN A 17 -1.79 23.41 15.33
C GLN A 17 -0.87 22.21 15.14
N TYR A 18 0.42 22.41 15.41
CA TYR A 18 1.37 21.32 15.43
C TYR A 18 1.21 20.54 16.72
N LEU A 19 0.60 19.36 16.63
CA LEU A 19 0.65 18.39 17.70
C LEU A 19 1.90 17.53 17.50
N SER A 20 2.95 17.80 18.28
CA SER A 20 4.11 16.93 18.33
C SER A 20 3.84 15.78 19.29
N LEU A 21 3.46 14.62 18.75
CA LEU A 21 3.37 13.39 19.53
C LEU A 21 4.78 12.82 19.68
N ASN A 22 5.31 12.85 20.91
CA ASN A 22 6.63 12.32 21.19
C ASN A 22 6.55 10.79 21.36
N PHE A 23 6.67 10.08 20.24
CA PHE A 23 6.72 8.61 20.19
C PHE A 23 8.11 8.08 20.61
N ASN A 24 8.59 8.51 21.78
CA ASN A 24 9.88 8.09 22.30
C ASN A 24 9.91 6.58 22.61
N GLU A 25 11.09 6.06 22.93
CA GLU A 25 11.25 4.62 23.21
C GLU A 25 10.35 4.12 24.33
N ASN A 26 10.05 4.96 25.33
CA ASN A 26 9.13 4.63 26.41
C ASN A 26 7.68 4.48 25.93
N PHE A 27 7.22 5.36 25.03
CA PHE A 27 5.92 5.21 24.38
C PHE A 27 5.87 3.92 23.55
N LEU A 28 6.89 3.67 22.72
CA LEU A 28 6.96 2.46 21.91
C LEU A 28 7.02 1.18 22.77
N LYS A 29 7.72 1.22 23.90
CA LYS A 29 7.78 0.14 24.88
C LYS A 29 6.41 -0.12 25.49
N LYS A 30 5.73 0.91 25.99
CA LYS A 30 4.36 0.80 26.50
C LYS A 30 3.38 0.29 25.45
N VAL A 31 3.49 0.73 24.20
CA VAL A 31 2.65 0.22 23.11
C VAL A 31 2.92 -1.26 22.86
N LYS A 32 4.18 -1.71 22.85
CA LYS A 32 4.53 -3.14 22.69
C LYS A 32 4.08 -4.00 23.88
N GLU A 33 4.07 -3.45 25.08
CA GLU A 33 3.63 -4.14 26.30
C GLU A 33 2.10 -4.27 26.36
N ASN A 34 1.37 -3.23 25.96
CA ASN A 34 -0.09 -3.17 26.10
C ASN A 34 -0.84 -3.64 24.85
N ILE A 35 -0.22 -3.53 23.69
CA ILE A 35 -0.75 -4.08 22.45
C ILE A 35 0.12 -5.30 22.17
N ASN A 36 -0.48 -6.48 22.10
CA ASN A 36 0.19 -7.71 21.64
C ASN A 36 0.44 -7.63 20.13
N PHE A 37 1.13 -6.57 19.72
CA PHE A 37 1.38 -6.10 18.37
C PHE A 37 2.88 -6.22 18.15
N SER A 38 3.33 -7.46 18.01
CA SER A 38 4.53 -7.73 17.28
C SER A 38 4.09 -7.92 15.84
N PRO A 39 4.21 -6.91 14.95
CA PRO A 39 4.10 -7.16 13.53
C PRO A 39 5.33 -7.97 13.15
N GLN A 40 5.33 -9.25 13.50
CA GLN A 40 6.06 -10.25 12.77
C GLN A 40 5.22 -10.34 11.49
N PRO A 41 5.63 -9.72 10.37
CA PRO A 41 5.00 -10.05 9.10
C PRO A 41 5.00 -11.57 9.03
N VAL A 42 3.87 -12.17 8.67
CA VAL A 42 3.82 -13.59 8.36
C VAL A 42 4.71 -13.74 7.13
N LYS A 43 6.03 -13.85 7.34
CA LYS A 43 7.01 -13.86 6.27
C LYS A 43 6.81 -15.18 5.59
N VAL A 44 6.05 -15.15 4.50
CA VAL A 44 6.01 -16.30 3.63
C VAL A 44 7.45 -16.53 3.16
N LEU A 45 7.99 -17.70 3.47
CA LEU A 45 9.42 -17.95 3.35
C LEU A 45 9.77 -18.16 1.88
N ILE A 46 10.15 -17.08 1.20
CA ILE A 46 10.68 -17.12 -0.16
C ILE A 46 12.21 -17.07 -0.08
N PRO A 47 12.93 -18.20 -0.26
CA PRO A 47 14.37 -18.26 -0.02
C PRO A 47 15.17 -17.46 -1.04
N ASN A 48 14.70 -17.44 -2.29
CA ASN A 48 15.41 -16.77 -3.39
C ASN A 48 15.10 -15.27 -3.42
N LYS A 49 16.14 -14.42 -3.36
CA LYS A 49 15.99 -12.94 -3.40
C LYS A 49 15.24 -12.43 -4.64
N LYS A 50 15.46 -13.04 -5.81
CA LYS A 50 14.76 -12.67 -7.06
C LYS A 50 13.28 -12.99 -6.94
N GLN A 51 12.95 -14.20 -6.51
CA GLN A 51 11.56 -14.60 -6.31
C GLN A 51 10.86 -13.73 -5.26
N LYS A 52 11.57 -13.39 -4.16
CA LYS A 52 11.03 -12.52 -3.10
C LYS A 52 10.71 -11.13 -3.63
N ALA A 53 11.63 -10.51 -4.37
CA ALA A 53 11.41 -9.19 -4.96
C ALA A 53 10.24 -9.20 -5.96
N ASN A 54 10.16 -10.23 -6.81
CA ASN A 54 9.06 -10.39 -7.77
C ASN A 54 7.72 -10.61 -7.07
N PHE A 55 7.68 -11.47 -6.05
CA PHE A 55 6.49 -11.74 -5.26
C PHE A 55 5.95 -10.48 -4.61
N LEU A 56 6.80 -9.72 -3.89
CA LEU A 56 6.40 -8.49 -3.21
C LEU A 56 5.88 -7.45 -4.21
N PHE A 57 6.57 -7.28 -5.35
CA PHE A 57 6.14 -6.34 -6.39
C PHE A 57 4.76 -6.69 -6.98
N LEU A 58 4.56 -7.97 -7.32
CA LEU A 58 3.29 -8.44 -7.89
C LEU A 58 2.16 -8.40 -6.84
N LEU A 59 2.41 -8.87 -5.62
CA LEU A 59 1.46 -8.83 -4.51
C LEU A 59 1.01 -7.40 -4.25
N ASN A 60 1.97 -6.48 -4.07
CA ASN A 60 1.69 -5.08 -3.82
C ASN A 60 0.86 -4.49 -4.96
N SER A 61 1.20 -4.76 -6.23
CA SER A 61 0.45 -4.25 -7.39
C SER A 61 -1.05 -4.59 -7.34
N ILE A 62 -1.38 -5.78 -6.84
CA ILE A 62 -2.75 -6.24 -6.72
C ILE A 62 -3.30 -6.22 -5.29
N ASP A 63 -2.67 -5.55 -4.33
CA ASP A 63 -3.22 -5.32 -3.00
C ASP A 63 -4.10 -4.05 -2.99
N PHE A 64 -5.41 -4.23 -3.14
CA PHE A 64 -6.40 -3.15 -3.06
C PHE A 64 -7.81 -3.69 -2.86
N SER A 65 -8.69 -2.89 -2.24
CA SER A 65 -10.11 -3.20 -2.03
C SER A 65 -10.35 -4.51 -1.27
N LEU A 66 -9.45 -4.89 -0.36
CA LEU A 66 -9.59 -6.14 0.41
C LEU A 66 -10.84 -6.13 1.30
N TRP A 67 -11.31 -4.96 1.71
CA TRP A 67 -12.50 -4.79 2.55
C TRP A 67 -13.83 -5.01 1.80
N CYS A 68 -13.85 -5.02 0.46
CA CYS A 68 -15.08 -5.20 -0.30
C CYS A 68 -15.59 -6.65 -0.28
N TYR A 69 -14.68 -7.62 -0.10
CA TYR A 69 -14.95 -9.06 -0.10
C TYR A 69 -14.09 -9.75 0.97
N PRO A 70 -14.26 -9.42 2.26
CA PRO A 70 -13.41 -9.94 3.34
C PRO A 70 -13.35 -11.47 3.38
N GLU A 71 -14.43 -12.15 3.01
CA GLU A 71 -14.54 -13.59 2.92
C GLU A 71 -13.60 -14.23 1.88
N ASN A 72 -13.19 -13.48 0.85
CA ASN A 72 -12.23 -13.93 -0.16
C ASN A 72 -10.83 -14.14 0.44
N TRP A 73 -10.50 -13.31 1.44
CA TRP A 73 -9.20 -13.28 2.10
C TRP A 73 -9.16 -14.09 3.39
N ASN A 74 -10.19 -14.90 3.65
CA ASN A 74 -10.13 -15.97 4.64
C ASN A 74 -9.49 -17.20 3.98
N TYR A 75 -8.21 -17.43 4.25
CA TYR A 75 -7.44 -18.48 3.57
C TYR A 75 -6.41 -19.13 4.50
N ARG A 76 -6.48 -20.47 4.62
CA ARG A 76 -5.55 -21.30 5.43
C ARG A 76 -5.29 -20.73 6.85
N GLY A 77 -6.37 -20.40 7.55
CA GLY A 77 -6.36 -19.88 8.93
C GLY A 77 -6.02 -18.39 9.06
N GLN A 78 -5.73 -17.70 7.96
CA GLN A 78 -5.42 -16.26 7.95
C GLN A 78 -6.61 -15.47 7.39
N LYS A 79 -6.71 -14.19 7.80
CA LYS A 79 -7.76 -13.26 7.37
C LYS A 79 -7.16 -11.97 6.80
N GLY A 80 -7.96 -11.21 6.05
CA GLY A 80 -7.55 -9.90 5.52
C GLY A 80 -6.26 -9.98 4.69
N TYR A 81 -5.38 -9.00 4.85
CA TYR A 81 -4.11 -8.94 4.12
C TYR A 81 -3.28 -10.24 4.23
N PHE A 82 -3.16 -10.83 5.43
CA PHE A 82 -2.35 -12.05 5.60
C PHE A 82 -2.96 -13.27 4.91
N GLY A 83 -4.28 -13.36 4.83
CA GLY A 83 -4.94 -14.41 4.04
C GLY A 83 -4.78 -14.19 2.54
N PHE A 84 -4.81 -12.93 2.09
CA PHE A 84 -4.48 -12.57 0.72
C PHE A 84 -3.02 -12.91 0.36
N GLU A 85 -2.05 -12.50 1.17
CA GLU A 85 -0.62 -12.78 1.00
C GLU A 85 -0.36 -14.29 0.88
N LYS A 86 -0.94 -15.08 1.79
CA LYS A 86 -0.80 -16.55 1.77
C LYS A 86 -1.43 -17.18 0.53
N ARG A 87 -2.62 -16.72 0.13
CA ARG A 87 -3.29 -17.18 -1.10
C ARG A 87 -2.47 -16.85 -2.35
N PHE A 88 -1.99 -15.62 -2.44
CA PHE A 88 -1.19 -15.18 -3.58
C PHE A 88 0.17 -15.89 -3.61
N TYR A 89 0.74 -16.24 -2.47
CA TYR A 89 1.94 -17.06 -2.42
C TYR A 89 1.73 -18.46 -3.01
N ASP A 90 0.66 -19.15 -2.65
CA ASP A 90 0.38 -20.47 -3.23
C ASP A 90 0.16 -20.40 -4.74
N PHE A 91 -0.51 -19.34 -5.21
CA PHE A 91 -0.62 -19.01 -6.64
C PHE A 91 0.77 -18.76 -7.28
N PHE A 92 1.59 -17.90 -6.67
CA PHE A 92 2.92 -17.56 -7.18
C PHE A 92 3.88 -18.75 -7.17
N LYS A 93 3.79 -19.65 -6.19
CA LYS A 93 4.56 -20.88 -6.14
C LYS A 93 4.18 -21.83 -7.29
N LYS A 94 2.89 -21.89 -7.64
CA LYS A 94 2.38 -22.73 -8.73
C LYS A 94 2.68 -22.16 -10.11
N CYS A 95 2.46 -20.86 -10.30
CA CYS A 95 2.47 -20.23 -11.63
C CYS A 95 3.74 -19.40 -11.91
N GLY A 96 4.47 -18.98 -10.87
CA GLY A 96 5.63 -18.12 -10.99
C GLY A 96 5.34 -16.81 -11.73
N LEU A 97 6.05 -16.59 -12.83
CA LEU A 97 5.90 -15.45 -13.73
C LEU A 97 5.16 -15.80 -15.03
N GLN A 98 4.42 -16.89 -15.06
CA GLN A 98 3.65 -17.28 -16.24
C GLN A 98 2.36 -16.49 -16.31
N LYS A 99 1.94 -16.15 -17.53
CA LYS A 99 0.58 -15.63 -17.76
C LYS A 99 -0.41 -16.77 -17.51
N VAL A 100 -1.44 -16.47 -16.75
CA VAL A 100 -2.59 -17.35 -16.52
C VAL A 100 -3.81 -16.74 -17.18
N ASP A 101 -4.81 -17.56 -17.50
CA ASP A 101 -6.10 -17.04 -17.94
C ASP A 101 -6.88 -16.41 -16.76
N PHE A 102 -7.91 -15.64 -17.09
CA PHE A 102 -8.73 -14.98 -16.07
C PHE A 102 -9.51 -15.96 -15.18
N LYS A 103 -9.95 -17.10 -15.72
CA LYS A 103 -10.76 -18.09 -15.00
C LYS A 103 -9.92 -18.73 -13.89
N ASP A 104 -8.70 -19.14 -14.22
CA ASP A 104 -7.72 -19.70 -13.31
C ASP A 104 -7.26 -18.66 -12.29
N PHE A 105 -6.95 -17.43 -12.73
CA PHE A 105 -6.59 -16.35 -11.81
C PHE A 105 -7.70 -16.11 -10.79
N LYS A 106 -8.96 -15.97 -11.26
CA LYS A 106 -10.10 -15.77 -10.37
C LYS A 106 -10.25 -16.94 -9.42
N TYR A 107 -10.17 -18.18 -9.90
CA TYR A 107 -10.31 -19.36 -9.04
C TYR A 107 -9.23 -19.42 -7.93
N LEU A 108 -7.97 -19.13 -8.28
CA LEU A 108 -6.85 -19.27 -7.37
C LEU A 108 -6.72 -18.07 -6.41
N VAL A 109 -6.89 -16.85 -6.90
CA VAL A 109 -6.61 -15.60 -6.16
C VAL A 109 -7.88 -14.90 -5.65
N SER A 110 -8.96 -14.90 -6.44
CA SER A 110 -10.15 -14.07 -6.20
C SER A 110 -11.49 -14.84 -6.29
N PRO A 111 -11.61 -16.06 -5.73
CA PRO A 111 -12.75 -16.93 -6.02
C PRO A 111 -14.09 -16.34 -5.59
N LYS A 112 -14.11 -15.61 -4.46
CA LYS A 112 -15.31 -15.01 -3.86
C LYS A 112 -15.49 -13.53 -4.19
N GLU A 113 -14.52 -12.88 -4.84
CA GLU A 113 -14.72 -11.53 -5.35
C GLU A 113 -15.72 -11.52 -6.51
N ASN A 114 -16.43 -10.40 -6.69
CA ASN A 114 -17.24 -10.19 -7.88
C ASN A 114 -16.37 -10.21 -9.16
N LYS A 115 -16.99 -10.50 -10.31
CA LYS A 115 -16.29 -10.63 -11.59
C LYS A 115 -15.56 -9.36 -12.01
N LYS A 116 -16.13 -8.17 -11.78
CA LYS A 116 -15.54 -6.88 -12.20
C LYS A 116 -14.24 -6.58 -11.44
N LEU A 117 -14.27 -6.72 -10.11
CA LEU A 117 -13.11 -6.48 -9.26
C LEU A 117 -12.02 -7.54 -9.47
N ALA A 118 -12.39 -8.82 -9.57
CA ALA A 118 -11.46 -9.88 -9.91
C ALA A 118 -10.80 -9.65 -11.27
N PHE A 119 -11.56 -9.18 -12.28
CA PHE A 119 -11.03 -8.88 -13.60
C PHE A 119 -10.09 -7.68 -13.60
N LEU A 120 -10.39 -6.64 -12.82
CA LEU A 120 -9.49 -5.50 -12.64
C LEU A 120 -8.16 -5.95 -11.99
N ARG A 121 -8.24 -6.78 -10.95
CA ARG A 121 -7.06 -7.36 -10.28
C ARG A 121 -6.21 -8.19 -11.24
N TYR A 122 -6.86 -9.04 -12.05
CA TYR A 122 -6.23 -9.82 -13.11
C TYR A 122 -5.53 -8.94 -14.14
N LYS A 123 -6.23 -7.90 -14.65
CA LYS A 123 -5.67 -6.97 -15.64
C LYS A 123 -4.41 -6.30 -15.11
N ILE A 124 -4.43 -5.81 -13.87
CA ILE A 124 -3.27 -5.20 -13.22
C ILE A 124 -2.13 -6.22 -13.07
N TYR A 125 -2.43 -7.47 -12.68
CA TYR A 125 -1.42 -8.53 -12.60
C TYR A 125 -0.73 -8.77 -13.95
N ILE A 126 -1.49 -8.95 -15.03
CA ILE A 126 -0.93 -9.17 -16.38
C ILE A 126 -0.09 -7.98 -16.84
N GLN A 127 -0.60 -6.75 -16.68
CA GLN A 127 0.12 -5.53 -17.07
C GLN A 127 1.43 -5.36 -16.29
N THR A 128 1.41 -5.65 -14.99
CA THR A 128 2.59 -5.59 -14.13
C THR A 128 3.63 -6.63 -14.53
N LEU A 129 3.17 -7.84 -14.86
CA LEU A 129 4.03 -8.92 -15.33
C LEU A 129 4.68 -8.58 -16.68
N ASP A 130 3.91 -8.04 -17.62
CA ASP A 130 4.40 -7.59 -18.92
C ASP A 130 5.44 -6.49 -18.78
N TRP A 131 5.16 -5.47 -17.97
CA TRP A 131 6.11 -4.40 -17.70
C TRP A 131 7.40 -4.94 -17.07
N LEU A 132 7.31 -5.89 -16.14
CA LEU A 132 8.49 -6.50 -15.52
C LEU A 132 9.34 -7.30 -16.53
N ASN A 133 8.69 -8.06 -17.40
CA ASN A 133 9.35 -8.86 -18.43
C ASN A 133 10.06 -7.97 -19.46
N GLN A 134 9.35 -6.98 -19.99
CA GLN A 134 9.86 -6.07 -21.02
C GLN A 134 11.01 -5.18 -20.52
N ASN A 135 10.84 -4.57 -19.34
CA ASN A 135 11.77 -3.55 -18.86
C ASN A 135 12.90 -4.09 -17.98
N TYR A 136 12.70 -5.25 -17.34
CA TYR A 136 13.60 -5.76 -16.30
C TYR A 136 13.91 -7.26 -16.42
N LYS A 137 13.66 -7.87 -17.59
CA LYS A 137 13.96 -9.28 -17.90
C LYS A 137 13.36 -10.24 -16.85
N GLY A 138 12.14 -9.96 -16.41
CA GLY A 138 11.41 -10.80 -15.45
C GLY A 138 12.01 -10.78 -14.03
N SER A 139 12.71 -9.70 -13.66
CA SER A 139 13.41 -9.60 -12.38
C SER A 139 13.31 -8.21 -11.77
N PHE A 140 12.48 -8.06 -10.73
CA PHE A 140 12.37 -6.82 -10.00
C PHE A 140 13.66 -6.48 -9.25
N LEU A 141 14.56 -7.46 -9.02
CA LEU A 141 15.91 -7.15 -8.57
C LEU A 141 16.69 -6.29 -9.57
N ASN A 142 16.45 -6.41 -10.88
CA ASN A 142 17.09 -5.53 -11.85
C ASN A 142 16.57 -4.10 -11.73
N PHE A 143 15.28 -3.93 -11.41
CA PHE A 143 14.72 -2.63 -11.03
C PHE A 143 15.39 -2.08 -9.75
N LEU A 144 15.51 -2.90 -8.70
CA LEU A 144 16.18 -2.50 -7.45
C LEU A 144 17.67 -2.16 -7.65
N LYS A 145 18.38 -2.88 -8.50
CA LYS A 145 19.79 -2.55 -8.84
C LYS A 145 19.91 -1.17 -9.45
N LYS A 146 18.94 -0.76 -10.29
CA LYS A 146 18.96 0.54 -10.98
C LYS A 146 18.46 1.69 -10.10
N TYR A 147 17.41 1.48 -9.29
CA TYR A 147 16.71 2.55 -8.58
C TYR A 147 16.64 2.38 -7.06
N GLY A 148 16.98 1.23 -6.50
CA GLY A 148 16.85 0.95 -5.06
C GLY A 148 17.72 1.85 -4.17
N ASN A 149 18.75 2.48 -4.73
CA ASN A 149 19.56 3.48 -4.05
C ASN A 149 19.04 4.92 -4.18
N TYR A 150 17.97 5.13 -4.94
CA TYR A 150 17.39 6.43 -5.29
C TYR A 150 15.86 6.40 -5.10
N PRO A 151 15.36 6.54 -3.85
CA PRO A 151 13.93 6.38 -3.53
C PRO A 151 12.98 7.21 -4.40
N GLU A 152 13.33 8.44 -4.73
CA GLU A 152 12.53 9.32 -5.59
C GLU A 152 12.44 8.75 -7.01
N LYS A 153 13.58 8.29 -7.57
CA LYS A 153 13.59 7.66 -8.89
C LYS A 153 12.86 6.31 -8.89
N PHE A 154 12.97 5.55 -7.80
CA PHE A 154 12.20 4.32 -7.61
C PHE A 154 10.70 4.61 -7.71
N VAL A 155 10.22 5.61 -6.96
CA VAL A 155 8.80 5.98 -6.93
C VAL A 155 8.34 6.51 -8.29
N LEU A 156 9.06 7.48 -8.86
CA LEU A 156 8.70 8.11 -10.13
C LEU A 156 8.79 7.15 -11.32
N THR A 157 9.68 6.15 -11.29
CA THR A 157 9.71 5.15 -12.38
C THR A 157 8.50 4.22 -12.32
N LEU A 158 7.99 3.91 -11.12
CA LEU A 158 6.80 3.06 -10.99
C LEU A 158 5.52 3.75 -11.47
N THR A 159 5.46 5.08 -11.56
CA THR A 159 4.25 5.79 -12.02
C THR A 159 3.90 5.52 -13.49
N GLN A 160 4.80 4.88 -14.25
CA GLN A 160 4.49 4.32 -15.56
C GLN A 160 3.37 3.25 -15.50
N LEU A 161 3.20 2.62 -14.35
CA LEU A 161 2.14 1.66 -14.07
C LEU A 161 0.96 2.40 -13.40
N PRO A 162 -0.27 2.32 -13.96
CA PRO A 162 -1.41 3.10 -13.49
C PRO A 162 -1.72 2.95 -12.00
N GLN A 163 -1.55 1.76 -11.43
CA GLN A 163 -1.81 1.50 -10.01
C GLN A 163 -0.86 2.24 -9.06
N TYR A 164 0.28 2.73 -9.56
CA TYR A 164 1.26 3.50 -8.80
C TYR A 164 1.19 5.01 -9.11
N ASN A 165 0.44 5.41 -10.14
CA ASN A 165 0.26 6.81 -10.54
C ASN A 165 -0.81 7.53 -9.70
N ASP A 166 -0.53 7.68 -8.41
CA ASP A 166 -1.44 8.24 -7.40
C ASP A 166 -1.30 9.78 -7.35
N ILE A 167 -1.90 10.44 -8.34
CA ILE A 167 -1.89 11.90 -8.53
C ILE A 167 -3.34 12.40 -8.55
N VAL A 168 -3.59 13.54 -7.91
CA VAL A 168 -4.85 14.28 -8.02
C VAL A 168 -4.58 15.60 -8.74
N PRO A 169 -4.68 15.64 -10.09
CA PRO A 169 -4.23 16.77 -10.90
C PRO A 169 -4.91 18.09 -10.52
N LYS A 170 -6.22 18.04 -10.23
CA LYS A 170 -7.01 19.21 -9.84
C LYS A 170 -6.41 20.00 -8.67
N TYR A 171 -5.74 19.31 -7.74
CA TYR A 171 -5.16 19.92 -6.55
C TYR A 171 -3.63 19.99 -6.59
N ASN A 172 -2.99 19.54 -7.68
CA ASN A 172 -1.54 19.38 -7.77
C ASN A 172 -0.96 18.58 -6.59
N ILE A 173 -1.69 17.56 -6.13
CA ILE A 173 -1.25 16.68 -5.03
C ILE A 173 -0.75 15.37 -5.63
N TYR A 174 0.47 15.00 -5.24
CA TYR A 174 1.18 13.82 -5.71
C TYR A 174 1.44 12.90 -4.53
N PHE A 175 0.54 11.94 -4.30
CA PHE A 175 0.60 11.07 -3.12
C PHE A 175 1.59 9.93 -3.32
N TYR A 176 1.59 9.26 -4.48
CA TYR A 176 2.43 8.10 -4.78
C TYR A 176 2.46 7.03 -3.67
N LYS A 177 1.39 6.92 -2.87
CA LYS A 177 1.44 6.21 -1.58
C LYS A 177 1.82 4.74 -1.77
N LYS A 178 1.23 4.09 -2.77
CA LYS A 178 1.48 2.68 -3.07
C LYS A 178 2.94 2.41 -3.46
N ALA A 179 3.56 3.29 -4.25
CA ALA A 179 4.96 3.14 -4.66
C ALA A 179 5.92 3.38 -3.49
N GLN A 180 5.61 4.35 -2.63
CA GLN A 180 6.36 4.62 -1.40
C GLN A 180 6.27 3.44 -0.41
N LEU A 181 5.09 2.85 -0.24
CA LEU A 181 4.89 1.66 0.58
C LEU A 181 5.69 0.47 0.03
N LEU A 182 5.70 0.25 -1.29
CA LEU A 182 6.51 -0.80 -1.89
C LEU A 182 8.01 -0.62 -1.60
N TYR A 183 8.53 0.61 -1.67
CA TYR A 183 9.93 0.88 -1.30
C TYR A 183 10.20 0.46 0.16
N TRP A 184 9.27 0.80 1.06
CA TRP A 184 9.36 0.43 2.47
C TRP A 184 9.29 -1.08 2.68
N GLU A 185 8.40 -1.79 1.98
CA GLU A 185 8.33 -3.26 2.00
C GLU A 185 9.65 -3.89 1.56
N MET A 186 10.26 -3.39 0.48
CA MET A 186 11.56 -3.88 0.01
C MET A 186 12.65 -3.71 1.08
N TYR A 187 12.62 -2.62 1.85
CA TYR A 187 13.51 -2.44 3.01
C TYR A 187 13.20 -3.44 4.14
N LEU A 188 11.94 -3.55 4.55
CA LEU A 188 11.52 -4.47 5.63
C LEU A 188 11.86 -5.94 5.35
N TYR A 189 11.86 -6.33 4.08
CA TYR A 189 12.22 -7.67 3.61
C TYR A 189 13.73 -7.86 3.33
N GLY A 190 14.56 -6.85 3.62
CA GLY A 190 16.02 -6.91 3.50
C GLY A 190 16.54 -6.87 2.06
N LEU A 191 15.72 -6.40 1.11
CA LEU A 191 16.11 -6.19 -0.29
C LEU A 191 16.78 -4.82 -0.50
N LEU A 192 16.55 -3.88 0.42
CA LEU A 192 17.24 -2.60 0.51
C LEU A 192 17.95 -2.50 1.87
N LYS A 193 19.11 -1.82 1.91
CA LYS A 193 19.96 -1.77 3.11
C LYS A 193 19.81 -0.51 3.95
N ASP A 194 19.41 0.60 3.34
CA ASP A 194 19.49 1.92 3.97
C ASP A 194 18.10 2.57 4.10
N LYS A 195 17.57 2.55 5.34
CA LYS A 195 16.31 3.23 5.68
C LYS A 195 16.40 4.75 5.59
N THR A 196 17.59 5.33 5.75
CA THR A 196 17.73 6.78 5.84
C THR A 196 17.43 7.45 4.51
N LYS A 197 17.62 6.74 3.40
CA LYS A 197 17.23 7.20 2.07
C LYS A 197 15.71 7.43 1.96
N ALA A 198 14.90 6.64 2.65
CA ALA A 198 13.44 6.82 2.64
C ALA A 198 12.96 8.06 3.41
N LYS A 199 13.82 8.80 4.13
CA LYS A 199 13.42 10.00 4.90
C LYS A 199 12.84 11.12 4.03
N HIS A 200 13.17 11.15 2.75
CA HIS A 200 12.65 12.13 1.79
C HIS A 200 11.30 11.72 1.18
N LEU A 201 10.86 10.48 1.41
CA LEU A 201 9.54 10.00 1.02
C LEU A 201 8.49 10.53 2.02
N THR A 202 7.38 11.05 1.48
CA THR A 202 6.27 11.56 2.29
C THR A 202 5.21 10.47 2.46
N ILE A 203 5.16 9.84 3.64
CA ILE A 203 4.10 8.89 3.97
C ILE A 203 2.96 9.64 4.66
N PHE A 204 1.78 9.61 4.06
CA PHE A 204 0.56 10.10 4.70
C PHE A 204 0.02 9.05 5.68
N PRO A 205 -0.49 9.46 6.85
CA PRO A 205 -1.13 8.55 7.78
C PRO A 205 -2.27 7.80 7.08
N ASP A 206 -2.41 6.52 7.38
CA ASP A 206 -3.53 5.74 6.87
C ASP A 206 -4.86 6.31 7.37
N TYR A 207 -5.96 6.08 6.62
CA TYR A 207 -7.28 6.57 7.02
C TYR A 207 -7.67 6.02 8.40
N GLN A 208 -7.16 4.84 8.78
CA GLN A 208 -7.37 4.29 10.12
C GLN A 208 -6.73 5.14 11.22
N VAL A 209 -5.57 5.76 10.96
CA VAL A 209 -4.92 6.65 11.94
C VAL A 209 -5.80 7.88 12.17
N VAL A 210 -6.35 8.44 11.09
CA VAL A 210 -7.28 9.58 11.17
C VAL A 210 -8.56 9.19 11.92
N ALA A 211 -9.09 7.98 11.66
CA ALA A 211 -10.25 7.45 12.37
C ALA A 211 -9.99 7.24 13.87
N ILE A 212 -8.82 6.73 14.23
CA ILE A 212 -8.38 6.55 15.63
C ILE A 212 -8.27 7.90 16.33
N PHE A 213 -7.64 8.90 15.68
CA PHE A 213 -7.53 10.24 16.26
C PHE A 213 -8.90 10.90 16.43
N HIS A 214 -9.83 10.64 15.52
CA HIS A 214 -11.20 11.09 15.67
C HIS A 214 -11.90 10.40 16.86
N TYR A 215 -11.78 9.08 16.97
CA TYR A 215 -12.34 8.28 18.07
C TYR A 215 -11.87 8.77 19.45
N PHE A 216 -10.58 9.08 19.59
CA PHE A 216 -10.02 9.60 20.84
C PHE A 216 -10.23 11.11 21.05
N GLY A 217 -10.99 11.78 20.18
CA GLY A 217 -11.28 13.21 20.31
C GLY A 217 -10.09 14.14 20.04
N ILE A 218 -8.96 13.59 19.58
CA ILE A 218 -7.76 14.34 19.16
C ILE A 218 -8.06 15.14 17.89
N LEU A 219 -8.86 14.58 17.00
CA LEU A 219 -9.29 15.20 15.75
C LEU A 219 -10.82 15.36 15.74
N LYS A 220 -11.30 16.60 15.65
CA LYS A 220 -12.73 16.91 15.62
C LYS A 220 -13.15 17.39 14.24
N TYR A 221 -14.16 16.75 13.67
CA TYR A 221 -14.83 17.24 12.46
C TYR A 221 -15.97 18.18 12.83
N ASN A 222 -16.43 18.98 11.87
CA ASN A 222 -17.68 19.71 12.04
C ASN A 222 -18.86 18.75 12.24
N SER A 223 -19.95 19.23 12.82
CA SER A 223 -21.12 18.42 13.16
C SER A 223 -21.73 17.68 11.96
N LYS A 224 -21.75 18.33 10.79
CA LYS A 224 -22.26 17.76 9.53
C LYS A 224 -21.45 16.54 9.09
N LEU A 225 -20.13 16.65 9.02
CA LEU A 225 -19.24 15.56 8.61
C LEU A 225 -19.24 14.44 9.64
N THR A 226 -19.20 14.78 10.94
CA THR A 226 -19.32 13.79 12.03
C THR A 226 -20.60 12.96 11.89
N SER A 227 -21.74 13.63 11.62
CA SER A 227 -23.03 12.95 11.41
C SER A 227 -23.01 12.01 10.20
N LEU A 228 -22.44 12.43 9.07
CA LEU A 228 -22.33 11.60 7.87
C LEU A 228 -21.48 10.34 8.13
N ILE A 229 -20.33 10.49 8.80
CA ILE A 229 -19.43 9.39 9.14
C ILE A 229 -20.12 8.37 10.05
N TYR A 230 -20.77 8.83 11.12
CA TYR A 230 -21.47 7.93 12.06
C TYR A 230 -22.67 7.23 11.44
N GLN A 231 -23.31 7.83 10.43
CA GLN A 231 -24.39 7.19 9.67
C GLN A 231 -23.87 6.23 8.59
N GLY A 232 -22.55 6.10 8.41
CA GLY A 232 -21.96 5.27 7.35
C GLY A 232 -22.34 5.73 5.94
N LYS A 233 -22.71 7.00 5.77
CA LYS A 233 -23.13 7.54 4.47
C LYS A 233 -21.94 7.74 3.57
N GLU A 234 -22.05 7.30 2.32
CA GLU A 234 -21.03 7.52 1.31
C GLU A 234 -20.88 9.03 1.03
N ILE A 235 -19.65 9.52 1.17
CA ILE A 235 -19.30 10.91 0.89
C ILE A 235 -18.78 10.97 -0.55
N LYS A 236 -19.46 11.74 -1.40
CA LYS A 236 -19.06 11.88 -2.81
C LYS A 236 -17.67 12.48 -2.91
N SER A 237 -16.84 11.93 -3.80
CA SER A 237 -15.50 12.47 -4.05
C SER A 237 -15.54 13.97 -4.38
N GLY A 238 -14.78 14.77 -3.64
CA GLY A 238 -14.70 16.23 -3.82
C GLY A 238 -15.86 17.03 -3.24
N SER A 239 -16.78 16.43 -2.47
CA SER A 239 -17.82 17.19 -1.75
C SER A 239 -17.22 18.03 -0.61
N LYS A 240 -17.79 19.21 -0.36
CA LYS A 240 -17.42 20.12 0.72
C LYS A 240 -18.32 19.96 1.95
#